data_AF-A0A956JXZ0-F1
#
_entry.id   AF-A0A956JXZ0-F1
#
_cell.length_a   1.000
_cell.length_b   1.000
_cell.length_c   1.000
_cell.angle_alpha   90.00
_cell.angle_beta   90.00
_cell.angle_gamma   90.00
#
_symmetry.space_group_name_H-M   'P 1'
#
loop_
_entity.id
_entity.type
_entity.pdbx_description
1 polymer ?
#
loop_
_entity_poly.entity_id
_entity_poly.type
_entity_poly.pdbx_seq_one_letter_code
_entity_poly.pdbx_strand_id
1 'polypeptide(L)'
;MFHQSGGCCDGSAPMCYPLGEFRLGARDVQLGTIAGCPFYIGGDQYERWKHTRLLIDVVPGRGAGFSLEVPRGVRFVIRSELCAV
;
A
#
# COMPACT_ATOMS: atom_id res chain seq x y z
N MET A 1 6.48 7.95 -1.53
CA MET A 1 6.74 6.49 -1.44
C MET A 1 5.48 5.78 -0.99
N PHE A 2 5.32 4.52 -1.37
CA PHE A 2 4.20 3.71 -0.92
C PHE A 2 4.69 2.64 0.06
N HIS A 3 3.89 2.34 1.09
CA HIS A 3 4.06 1.17 1.93
C HIS A 3 2.74 0.43 2.04
N GLN A 4 2.78 -0.88 1.81
CA GLN A 4 1.65 -1.76 1.99
C GLN A 4 1.44 -1.99 3.49
N SER A 5 0.39 -1.39 4.04
CA SER A 5 0.08 -1.60 5.45
C SER A 5 -0.34 -3.06 5.69
N GLY A 6 0.03 -3.58 6.86
CA GLY A 6 -0.33 -4.91 7.34
C GLY A 6 -0.85 -4.89 8.78
N GLY A 7 -1.31 -3.72 9.25
CA GLY A 7 -1.68 -3.47 10.64
C GLY A 7 -3.19 -3.49 10.89
N CYS A 8 -3.58 -3.64 12.16
CA CYS A 8 -4.99 -3.73 12.58
C CYS A 8 -5.79 -2.42 12.35
N CYS A 9 -5.14 -1.25 12.45
CA CYS A 9 -5.81 0.04 12.47
C CYS A 9 -6.13 0.63 11.08
N ASP A 10 -5.24 0.43 10.11
CA ASP A 10 -5.39 0.96 8.73
C ASP A 10 -5.68 -0.16 7.71
N GLY A 11 -5.87 -1.38 8.20
CA GLY A 11 -6.13 -2.56 7.39
C GLY A 11 -4.94 -2.95 6.52
N SER A 12 -5.26 -3.49 5.34
CA SER A 12 -4.28 -3.81 4.30
C SER A 12 -4.32 -2.78 3.17
N ALA A 13 -4.54 -1.50 3.49
CA ALA A 13 -4.55 -0.45 2.47
C ALA A 13 -3.10 -0.08 2.07
N PRO A 14 -2.83 0.16 0.78
CA PRO A 14 -1.61 0.84 0.36
C PRO A 14 -1.61 2.27 0.90
N MET A 15 -0.50 2.69 1.50
CA MET A 15 -0.34 4.02 2.09
C MET A 15 0.72 4.81 1.34
N CYS A 16 0.45 6.08 1.05
CA CYS A 16 1.36 6.99 0.37
C CYS A 16 1.92 8.03 1.35
N TYR A 17 3.25 8.08 1.46
CA TYR A 17 3.98 8.98 2.35
C TYR A 17 4.96 9.85 1.54
N PRO A 18 5.39 11.01 2.07
CA PRO A 18 6.55 11.71 1.53
C PRO A 18 7.77 10.78 1.47
N LEU A 19 8.63 10.97 0.47
CA LEU A 19 9.79 10.11 0.28
C LEU A 19 10.73 10.23 1.49
N GLY A 20 11.02 9.11 2.14
CA GLY A 20 11.92 9.05 3.31
C GLY A 20 11.25 9.31 4.66
N GLU A 21 9.96 9.70 4.70
CA GLU A 21 9.27 9.96 5.95
C GLU A 21 8.67 8.71 6.61
N PHE A 22 8.44 7.65 5.82
CA PHE A 22 8.10 6.34 6.37
C PHE A 22 9.38 5.55 6.66
N ARG A 23 9.55 5.11 7.92
CA ARG A 23 10.69 4.28 8.31
C ARG A 23 10.47 2.84 7.87
N LEU A 24 11.29 2.37 6.94
CA LEU A 24 11.34 0.98 6.56
C LEU A 24 12.04 0.14 7.65
N GLY A 25 11.49 -1.02 7.96
CA GLY A 25 12.11 -2.04 8.77
C GLY A 25 13.13 -2.86 7.96
N ALA A 26 14.01 -3.58 8.68
CA ALA A 26 15.08 -4.38 8.08
C ALA A 26 14.60 -5.51 7.14
N ARG A 27 13.32 -5.90 7.25
CA ARG A 27 12.70 -6.97 6.44
C ARG A 27 11.72 -6.41 5.40
N ASP A 28 11.58 -5.10 5.26
CA ASP A 28 10.75 -4.54 4.18
C ASP A 28 11.37 -4.85 2.82
N VAL A 29 10.51 -5.18 1.87
CA VAL A 29 10.88 -5.53 0.49
C VAL A 29 10.31 -4.50 -0.46
N GLN A 30 11.13 -3.99 -1.38
CA GLN A 30 10.64 -3.14 -2.46
C GLN A 30 10.03 -4.00 -3.58
N LEU A 31 8.73 -3.86 -3.83
CA LEU A 31 8.02 -4.59 -4.89
C LEU A 31 8.24 -3.97 -6.27
N GLY A 32 8.48 -2.66 -6.33
CA GLY A 32 8.64 -1.95 -7.59
C GLY A 32 8.37 -0.45 -7.43
N THR A 33 7.82 0.17 -8.48
CA THR A 33 7.52 1.60 -8.52
C THR A 33 6.15 1.88 -9.13
N ILE A 34 5.42 2.85 -8.56
CA ILE A 34 4.16 3.38 -9.10
C ILE A 34 4.38 4.86 -9.40
N ALA A 35 4.25 5.27 -10.67
CA ALA A 35 4.48 6.65 -11.10
C ALA A 35 5.81 7.24 -10.57
N GLY A 36 6.89 6.44 -10.61
CA GLY A 36 8.22 6.83 -10.10
C GLY A 36 8.38 6.76 -8.57
N CYS A 37 7.34 6.46 -7.82
CA CYS A 37 7.40 6.30 -6.36
C CYS A 37 7.68 4.83 -5.99
N PRO A 38 8.67 4.54 -5.14
CA PRO A 38 8.93 3.16 -4.71
C PRO A 38 7.79 2.62 -3.85
N PHE A 39 7.47 1.34 -4.02
CA PHE A 39 6.42 0.63 -3.28
C PHE A 39 7.02 -0.49 -2.44
N TYR A 40 6.80 -0.44 -1.13
CA TYR A 40 7.35 -1.39 -0.15
C TYR A 40 6.26 -2.23 0.50
N ILE A 41 6.65 -3.40 1.01
CA ILE A 41 5.80 -4.31 1.79
C ILE A 41 6.62 -4.98 2.89
N GLY A 42 6.01 -5.26 4.04
CA GLY A 42 6.68 -5.98 5.14
C GLY A 42 7.04 -7.41 4.75
N GLY A 43 8.21 -7.91 5.16
CA GLY A 43 8.73 -9.22 4.75
C GLY A 43 7.79 -10.41 5.01
N ASP A 44 7.12 -10.46 6.17
CA ASP A 44 6.14 -11.54 6.42
C ASP A 44 4.89 -11.43 5.55
N GLN A 45 4.50 -10.22 5.14
CA GLN A 45 3.40 -10.00 4.20
C GLN A 45 3.85 -10.31 2.77
N TYR A 46 5.09 -9.97 2.42
CA TYR A 46 5.72 -10.37 1.16
C TYR A 46 5.72 -11.89 0.99
N GLU A 47 6.19 -12.65 1.98
CA GLU A 47 6.22 -14.11 1.88
C GLU A 47 4.85 -14.73 1.61
N ARG A 48 3.80 -14.13 2.18
CA ARG A 48 2.41 -14.56 1.96
C ARG A 48 1.87 -14.16 0.59
N TRP A 49 2.28 -13.01 0.05
CA TRP A 49 1.64 -12.37 -1.11
C TRP A 49 2.51 -12.33 -2.37
N LYS A 50 3.77 -12.77 -2.32
CA LYS A 50 4.72 -12.71 -3.45
C LYS A 50 4.27 -13.47 -4.70
N HIS A 51 3.28 -14.35 -4.59
CA HIS A 51 2.67 -15.09 -5.69
C HIS A 51 1.28 -14.58 -6.08
N THR A 52 0.86 -13.42 -5.57
CA THR A 52 -0.41 -12.80 -5.90
C THR A 52 -0.20 -11.59 -6.81
N ARG A 53 -1.18 -11.34 -7.67
CA ARG A 53 -1.23 -10.12 -8.47
C ARG A 53 -1.92 -9.04 -7.64
N LEU A 54 -1.16 -8.02 -7.25
CA LEU A 54 -1.68 -6.87 -6.50
C LEU A 54 -2.01 -5.75 -7.48
N LEU A 55 -3.30 -5.44 -7.65
CA LEU A 55 -3.74 -4.26 -8.39
C LEU A 55 -3.98 -3.13 -7.41
N ILE A 56 -3.18 -2.06 -7.52
CA ILE A 56 -3.35 -0.85 -6.72
C ILE A 56 -4.28 0.09 -7.48
N ASP A 57 -5.37 0.49 -6.85
CA ASP A 57 -6.36 1.41 -7.42
C ASP A 57 -6.65 2.58 -6.48
N VAL A 58 -7.23 3.65 -7.02
CA VAL A 58 -7.65 4.84 -6.29
C VAL A 58 -9.16 5.02 -6.40
N VAL A 59 -9.83 5.18 -5.25
CA VAL A 59 -11.29 5.35 -5.20
C VAL A 59 -11.66 6.54 -4.33
N PRO A 60 -12.83 7.18 -4.56
CA PRO A 60 -13.37 8.17 -3.65
C PRO A 60 -13.56 7.59 -2.24
N GLY A 61 -13.26 8.37 -1.21
CA GLY A 61 -13.50 8.00 0.17
C GLY A 61 -12.42 8.45 1.14
N ARG A 62 -12.66 8.19 2.42
CA ARG A 62 -11.69 8.50 3.48
C ARG A 62 -10.52 7.52 3.42
N GLY A 63 -9.32 8.02 3.16
CA GLY A 63 -8.06 7.27 3.29
C GLY A 63 -7.66 7.02 4.73
N ALA A 64 -6.66 6.17 4.93
CA ALA A 64 -6.08 5.93 6.24
C ALA A 64 -5.22 7.13 6.67
N GLY A 65 -5.24 7.44 7.97
CA GLY A 65 -5.08 8.81 8.48
C GLY A 65 -3.78 9.54 8.10
N PHE A 66 -2.71 8.80 7.86
CA PHE A 66 -1.38 9.37 7.57
C PHE A 66 -1.04 9.43 6.07
N SER A 67 -1.96 9.01 5.20
CA SER A 67 -1.71 8.92 3.76
C SER A 67 -1.90 10.27 3.05
N LEU A 68 -1.03 10.58 2.09
CA LEU A 68 -0.98 11.88 1.39
C LEU A 68 -2.23 12.22 0.56
N GLU A 69 -3.01 11.23 0.17
CA GLU A 69 -4.22 11.42 -0.61
C GLU A 69 -5.45 11.75 0.23
N VAL A 70 -5.38 11.62 1.57
CA VAL A 70 -6.50 11.90 2.48
C VAL A 70 -7.14 13.28 2.26
N PRO A 71 -6.37 14.39 2.14
CA PRO A 71 -6.96 15.71 1.90
C PRO A 71 -7.61 15.85 0.52
N ARG A 72 -7.34 14.92 -0.41
CA ARG A 72 -7.91 14.90 -1.76
C ARG A 72 -9.25 14.15 -1.82
N GLY A 73 -9.73 13.59 -0.69
CA GLY A 73 -11.01 12.88 -0.63
C GLY A 73 -11.01 11.53 -1.36
N VAL A 74 -9.83 10.96 -1.60
CA VAL A 74 -9.65 9.63 -2.20
C VAL A 74 -8.84 8.73 -1.27
N ARG A 75 -8.76 7.45 -1.62
CA ARG A 75 -7.93 6.46 -0.92
C ARG A 75 -7.39 5.41 -1.88
N PHE A 76 -6.25 4.84 -1.56
CA PHE A 76 -5.73 3.67 -2.27
C PHE A 76 -6.35 2.37 -1.74
N VAL A 77 -6.58 1.42 -2.64
CA VAL A 77 -7.09 0.08 -2.33
C VAL A 77 -6.32 -0.97 -3.13
N ILE A 78 -6.23 -2.18 -2.58
CA ILE A 78 -5.85 -3.36 -3.36
C ILE A 78 -7.12 -4.00 -3.91
N ARG A 79 -7.12 -4.29 -5.20
CA ARG A 79 -8.12 -5.15 -5.83
C ARG A 79 -7.58 -6.55 -6.03
N SER A 80 -8.44 -7.53 -5.76
CA SER A 80 -8.23 -8.92 -6.10
C SER A 80 -9.12 -9.28 -7.29
N GLU A 81 -8.54 -9.91 -8.30
CA GLU A 81 -9.28 -10.48 -9.42
C GLU A 81 -9.85 -11.88 -9.09
N LEU A 82 -9.41 -12.51 -7.98
CA LEU A 82 -9.80 -13.87 -7.61
C LEU A 82 -11.27 -14.00 -7.17
N CYS A 83 -11.83 -12.93 -6.61
CA CYS A 83 -13.21 -12.89 -6.13
C CYS A 83 -14.05 -11.89 -6.93
N ALA A 84 -13.75 -11.70 -8.23
CA ALA A 84 -14.61 -10.95 -9.11
C ALA A 84 -15.92 -11.74 -9.30
N VAL A 85 -17.04 -11.17 -8.85
CA VAL A 85 -18.40 -11.66 -9.10
C VAL A 85 -19.06 -10.73 -10.11
#